data_AF-A0A1M5KUH8-F1
#
_entry.id   AF-A0A1M5KUH8-F1
#
_cell.length_a   1.000
_cell.length_b   1.000
_cell.length_c   1.000
_cell.angle_alpha   90.00
_cell.angle_beta   90.00
_cell.angle_gamma   90.00
#
_symmetry.space_group_name_H-M   'P 1'
#
loop_
_entity.id
_entity.type
_entity.pdbx_description
1 polymer ?
#
loop_
_entity_poly.entity_id
_entity_poly.type
_entity_poly.pdbx_seq_one_letter_code
_entity_poly.pdbx_strand_id
1 'polypeptide(L)' 'MKQTKHSIKAHRYELVHGEDADFIAYQRKFGDGLWQTVSTWMIPRTEYR' A
#
# COMPACT_ATOMS: atom_id res chain seq x y z
N MET A 1 19.82 -12.56 -26.58
CA MET A 1 19.65 -11.32 -25.79
C MET A 1 18.88 -11.67 -24.52
N LYS A 2 19.48 -11.53 -23.33
CA LYS A 2 18.78 -11.77 -22.06
C LYS A 2 17.84 -10.58 -21.85
N GLN A 3 16.57 -10.76 -22.19
CA GLN A 3 15.53 -9.79 -21.91
C GLN A 3 15.35 -9.77 -20.39
N THR A 4 16.02 -8.84 -19.72
CA THR A 4 15.71 -8.49 -18.34
C THR A 4 14.26 -8.01 -18.34
N LYS A 5 13.34 -8.94 -18.05
CA LYS A 5 11.96 -8.59 -17.71
C LYS A 5 12.05 -7.69 -16.49
N HIS A 6 12.07 -6.38 -16.73
CA HIS A 6 11.72 -5.42 -15.69
C HIS A 6 10.31 -5.81 -15.27
N SER A 7 10.19 -6.58 -14.19
CA SER A 7 8.91 -6.83 -13.56
C SER A 7 8.34 -5.45 -13.28
N ILE A 8 7.30 -5.06 -14.01
CA ILE A 8 6.56 -3.83 -13.74
C ILE A 8 6.18 -3.94 -12.28
N LYS A 9 6.84 -3.16 -11.41
CA LYS A 9 6.58 -3.19 -9.98
C LYS A 9 5.13 -2.72 -9.84
N ALA A 10 4.22 -3.65 -9.58
CA ALA A 10 2.82 -3.31 -9.38
C ALA A 10 2.69 -2.74 -7.97
N HIS A 11 2.10 -1.55 -7.88
CA HIS A 11 1.87 -0.83 -6.65
C HIS A 11 0.36 -0.56 -6.51
N ARG A 12 -0.15 -0.58 -5.29
CA ARG A 12 -1.52 -0.17 -4.99
C ARG A 12 -1.59 0.42 -3.59
N TYR A 13 -2.67 1.13 -3.31
CA TYR A 13 -3.00 1.58 -1.97
C TYR A 13 -4.36 1.02 -1.55
N GLU A 14 -4.53 0.84 -0.26
CA GLU A 14 -5.77 0.38 0.36
C GLU A 14 -6.13 1.33 1.50
N LEU A 15 -7.39 1.80 1.54
CA LEU A 15 -7.91 2.59 2.64
C LEU A 15 -8.39 1.62 3.73
N VAL A 16 -7.86 1.78 4.93
CA VAL A 16 -8.19 0.93 6.08
C VAL A 16 -8.81 1.81 7.14
N HIS A 17 -10.03 1.46 7.55
CA HIS A 17 -10.77 2.19 8.57
C HIS A 17 -10.44 1.62 9.95
N GLY A 18 -9.86 2.45 10.82
CA GLY A 18 -9.74 2.19 12.25
C GLY A 18 -10.86 2.88 13.03
N GLU A 19 -10.90 2.64 14.34
CA GLU A 19 -11.87 3.24 15.25
C GLU A 19 -11.69 4.77 15.31
N ASP A 20 -10.47 5.22 15.64
CA ASP A 20 -10.17 6.65 15.86
C ASP A 20 -9.47 7.33 14.67
N ALA A 21 -8.99 6.57 13.70
CA ALA A 21 -8.26 7.08 12.55
C ALA A 21 -8.42 6.18 11.33
N ASP A 22 -8.25 6.77 10.15
CA ASP A 22 -8.14 6.02 8.90
C ASP A 22 -6.66 5.85 8.53
N PHE A 23 -6.36 4.87 7.69
CA PHE A 23 -4.99 4.59 7.26
C PHE A 23 -4.93 4.34 5.75
N ILE A 24 -3.82 4.72 5.14
CA ILE A 24 -3.47 4.30 3.78
C ILE A 24 -2.37 3.26 3.91
N ALA A 25 -2.66 2.02 3.51
CA ALA A 25 -1.67 0.96 3.37
C ALA A 25 -1.13 0.93 1.93
N TYR A 26 0.14 1.27 1.75
CA TYR A 26 0.81 1.17 0.47
C TYR A 26 1.40 -0.23 0.30
N GLN A 27 0.97 -0.92 -0.76
CA GLN A 27 1.35 -2.30 -1.02
C GLN A 27 2.10 -2.42 -2.34
N ARG A 28 3.06 -3.34 -2.36
CA ARG A 28 3.82 -3.71 -3.54
C ARG A 28 3.67 -5.20 -3.81
N LYS A 29 3.54 -5.56 -5.09
CA LYS A 29 3.53 -6.96 -5.52
C LYS A 29 4.97 -7.47 -5.66
N PHE A 30 5.25 -8.58 -5.00
CA PHE A 30 6.54 -9.29 -5.08
C PHE A 30 6.48 -10.41 -6.13
N GLY A 31 7.63 -11.03 -6.43
CA GLY A 31 7.81 -11.92 -7.58
C GLY A 31 6.94 -13.16 -7.59
N ASP A 32 6.47 -13.60 -6.42
CA ASP A 32 5.50 -14.69 -6.21
C ASP A 32 4.04 -14.25 -6.42
N GLY A 33 3.82 -12.97 -6.68
CA GLY A 33 2.50 -12.37 -6.83
C GLY A 33 1.83 -11.99 -5.52
N LEU A 34 2.51 -12.17 -4.38
CA LEU A 34 2.02 -11.74 -3.08
C LEU A 34 2.08 -10.21 -2.98
N TRP A 35 1.02 -9.62 -2.43
CA TRP A 35 1.00 -8.23 -2.04
C TRP A 35 1.49 -8.10 -0.61
N GLN A 36 2.44 -7.20 -0.38
CA GLN A 36 2.93 -6.90 0.96
C GLN A 36 2.88 -5.39 1.19
N THR A 37 2.42 -5.01 2.38
CA THR A 37 2.42 -3.61 2.83
C THR A 37 3.85 -3.16 3.10
N VAL A 38 4.26 -2.08 2.45
CA VAL A 38 5.61 -1.50 2.57
C VAL A 38 5.58 -0.29 3.50
N SER A 39 4.49 0.45 3.50
CA SER A 39 4.29 1.62 4.36
C SER A 39 2.82 1.76 4.73
N THR A 40 2.54 2.25 5.93
CA THR A 40 1.19 2.62 6.38
C THR A 40 1.22 4.06 6.88
N TRP A 41 0.35 4.91 6.35
CA TRP A 41 0.23 6.31 6.76
C TRP A 41 -1.11 6.52 7.45
N MET A 42 -1.11 7.20 8.60
CA MET A 42 -2.31 7.55 9.33
C MET A 42 -2.94 8.82 8.74
N ILE A 43 -4.25 8.78 8.53
CA ILE A 43 -5.11 9.93 8.25
C ILE A 43 -5.82 10.26 9.57
N PRO A 44 -5.40 11.32 10.29
CA PRO A 44 -6.09 11.73 11.50
C PRO A 44 -7.50 12.20 11.14
N ARG A 45 -8.51 11.67 11.84
CA ARG A 45 -9.85 12.25 11.78
C ARG A 45 -9.81 13.51 12.65
N THR A 46 -9.87 14.68 12.03
CA THR A 46 -10.11 15.91 12.78
C THR A 46 -11.54 15.86 13.26
N GLU A 47 -11.75 15.47 14.53
CA GLU A 47 -12.97 15.80 15.24
C GLU A 47 -12.99 17.33 15.37
N TYR A 48 -13.58 18.01 14.41
CA TYR A 48 -13.99 19.39 14.61
C TYR A 48 -15.13 19.35 15.62
N ARG A 49 -14.80 19.51 16.90
CA ARG A 49 -15.75 19.75 17.98
C ARG A 49 -15.72 21.21 18.38
#